data_AF-A0A540WFI2-F1
#
_entry.id   AF-A0A540WFI2-F1
#
_cell.length_a   1.000
_cell.length_b   1.000
_cell.length_c   1.000
_cell.angle_alpha   90.00
_cell.angle_beta   90.00
_cell.angle_gamma   90.00
#
_symmetry.space_group_name_H-M   'P 1'
#
loop_
_entity.id
_entity.type
_entity.pdbx_description
1 polymer ?
#
loop_
_entity_poly.entity_id
_entity_poly.type
_entity_poly.pdbx_seq_one_letter_code
_entity_poly.pdbx_strand_id
1 'polypeptide(L)'
;MGGRPFPTQAAETVAELPRVGRFPAVQAGQPAIERIGPSSDLLGYRGPTACAAAGITYRQLDYWARTGLLEPSVRTAYPAGAQRLYSFRDVLVLKIVKRLLDAGVSLQNIRVAVSHLQSTELGELAGLTLMCDGATVYECTSPQQVVDLLKGGQGVFGIAVGAVWQELEVTLGRLHAERTDTGETLLGQDPGDELARRRNRAV
;
A
#
# COMPACT_ATOMS: atom_id res chain seq x y z
N MET A 1 -55.72 73.13 2.80
CA MET A 1 -56.44 71.85 2.90
C MET A 1 -55.44 70.71 2.71
N GLY A 2 -55.42 69.74 3.61
CA GLY A 2 -54.74 68.45 3.39
C GLY A 2 -53.46 68.23 4.20
N GLY A 3 -53.63 67.75 5.44
CA GLY A 3 -52.54 67.18 6.23
C GLY A 3 -53.13 66.18 7.22
N ARG A 4 -53.42 64.96 6.75
CA ARG A 4 -53.80 63.84 7.62
C ARG A 4 -52.53 63.24 8.25
N PRO A 5 -52.56 62.82 9.52
CA PRO A 5 -51.42 62.23 10.20
C PRO A 5 -51.20 60.78 9.76
N PHE A 6 -49.94 60.35 9.67
CA PHE A 6 -49.56 58.95 9.56
C PHE A 6 -49.53 58.31 10.96
N PRO A 7 -50.07 57.09 11.15
CA PRO A 7 -49.98 56.37 12.40
C PRO A 7 -48.63 55.65 12.56
N THR A 8 -48.19 55.61 13.81
CA THR A 8 -47.09 54.82 14.36
C THR A 8 -47.28 53.31 14.11
N GLN A 9 -46.27 52.61 13.60
CA GLN A 9 -46.16 51.18 13.85
C GLN A 9 -44.72 50.66 13.82
N ALA A 10 -44.41 49.95 14.92
CA ALA A 10 -43.49 48.85 15.09
C ALA A 10 -42.00 49.07 14.74
N ALA A 11 -41.20 49.19 15.80
CA ALA A 11 -39.83 48.73 15.80
C ALA A 11 -39.81 47.23 15.45
N GLU A 12 -39.37 46.90 14.23
CA GLU A 12 -38.99 45.54 13.87
C GLU A 12 -37.65 45.25 14.53
N THR A 13 -37.68 44.46 15.60
CA THR A 13 -36.51 43.82 16.17
C THR A 13 -35.94 42.87 15.12
N VAL A 14 -34.88 43.30 14.44
CA VAL A 14 -34.10 42.44 13.55
C VAL A 14 -33.49 41.34 14.43
N ALA A 15 -34.09 40.15 14.40
CA ALA A 15 -33.51 38.97 15.03
C ALA A 15 -32.18 38.68 14.35
N GLU A 16 -31.08 38.99 15.04
CA GLU A 16 -29.72 38.68 14.62
C GLU A 16 -29.56 37.16 14.56
N LEU A 17 -29.62 36.61 13.34
CA LEU A 17 -29.36 35.19 13.10
C LEU A 17 -27.93 34.87 13.56
N PRO A 18 -27.69 33.70 14.18
CA PRO A 18 -26.36 33.32 14.60
C PRO A 18 -25.44 33.29 13.38
N ARG A 19 -24.25 33.90 13.51
CA ARG A 19 -23.18 33.83 12.51
C ARG A 19 -22.64 32.41 12.46
N VAL A 20 -23.38 31.50 11.84
CA VAL A 20 -22.89 30.18 11.48
C VAL A 20 -21.77 30.41 10.48
N GLY A 21 -20.55 30.02 10.86
CA GLY A 21 -19.37 30.13 10.01
C GLY A 21 -19.70 29.58 8.62
N ARG A 22 -19.34 30.35 7.59
CA ARG A 22 -19.50 29.95 6.20
C ARG A 22 -18.52 28.82 5.91
N PHE A 23 -18.86 27.60 6.31
CA PHE A 23 -18.16 26.41 5.84
C PHE A 23 -18.42 26.31 4.34
N PRO A 24 -17.40 26.06 3.50
CA PRO A 24 -17.64 25.82 2.09
C PRO A 24 -18.62 24.64 1.99
N ALA A 25 -19.74 24.86 1.30
CA ALA A 25 -20.67 23.80 1.00
C ALA A 25 -19.88 22.70 0.27
N VAL A 26 -19.78 21.52 0.86
CA VAL A 26 -19.37 20.32 0.12
C VAL A 26 -20.35 20.22 -1.04
N GLN A 27 -19.85 20.47 -2.24
CA GLN A 27 -20.68 20.60 -3.42
C GLN A 27 -21.24 19.21 -3.75
N ALA A 28 -22.52 18.99 -3.41
CA ALA A 28 -23.22 17.74 -3.68
C ALA A 28 -23.17 17.48 -5.19
N GLY A 29 -22.40 16.47 -5.61
CA GLY A 29 -22.19 16.13 -7.01
C GLY A 29 -20.73 16.01 -7.46
N GLN A 30 -19.74 16.32 -6.60
CA GLN A 30 -18.41 15.76 -6.82
C GLN A 30 -18.50 14.25 -6.52
N PRO A 31 -18.18 13.34 -7.47
CA PRO A 31 -18.06 11.94 -7.11
C PRO A 31 -17.04 11.89 -5.98
N ALA A 32 -17.35 11.14 -4.91
CA ALA A 32 -16.31 10.74 -3.99
C ALA A 32 -15.22 10.15 -4.88
N ILE A 33 -14.07 10.82 -5.01
CA ILE A 33 -12.94 10.25 -5.72
C ILE A 33 -12.72 8.95 -4.98
N GLU A 34 -13.11 7.85 -5.59
CA GLU A 34 -12.97 6.53 -5.01
C GLU A 34 -11.48 6.44 -4.71
N ARG A 35 -11.12 6.49 -3.43
CA ARG A 35 -9.73 6.43 -3.01
C ARG A 35 -9.32 4.99 -3.26
N ILE A 36 -8.85 4.73 -4.48
CA ILE A 36 -8.30 3.45 -4.87
C ILE A 36 -7.17 3.14 -3.89
N GLY A 37 -7.41 2.14 -3.05
CA GLY A 37 -6.46 1.75 -2.01
C GLY A 37 -5.20 1.14 -2.63
N PRO A 38 -4.06 1.18 -1.92
CA PRO A 38 -2.80 0.65 -2.43
C PRO A 38 -2.85 -0.85 -2.74
N SER A 39 -3.74 -1.60 -2.08
CA SER A 39 -3.99 -3.02 -2.30
C SER A 39 -4.96 -3.33 -3.44
N SER A 40 -5.47 -2.32 -4.16
CA SER A 40 -6.37 -2.51 -5.31
C SER A 40 -5.64 -3.10 -6.51
N ASP A 41 -6.30 -4.02 -7.21
CA ASP A 41 -5.83 -4.61 -8.47
C ASP A 41 -5.74 -3.60 -9.63
N LEU A 42 -6.35 -2.42 -9.46
CA LEU A 42 -6.25 -1.31 -10.42
C LEU A 42 -4.92 -0.56 -10.31
N LEU A 43 -4.04 -0.92 -9.37
CA LEU A 43 -2.75 -0.27 -9.17
C LEU A 43 -1.58 -1.23 -9.40
N GLY A 44 -0.55 -0.70 -10.06
CA GLY A 44 0.75 -1.33 -10.23
C GLY A 44 1.88 -0.41 -9.77
N TYR A 45 2.96 -1.00 -9.28
CA TYR A 45 4.10 -0.29 -8.74
C TYR A 45 5.33 -0.53 -9.61
N ARG A 46 6.00 0.55 -10.02
CA ARG A 46 7.26 0.46 -10.77
C ARG A 46 8.37 -0.10 -9.89
N GLY A 47 9.41 -0.65 -10.53
CA GLY A 47 10.58 -1.20 -9.84
C GLY A 47 11.16 -0.34 -8.72
N PRO A 48 11.39 0.99 -8.92
CA PRO A 48 11.87 1.86 -7.84
C PRO A 48 10.92 1.93 -6.64
N THR A 49 9.62 2.06 -6.87
CA THR A 49 8.60 2.05 -5.79
C THR A 49 8.59 0.70 -5.07
N ALA A 50 8.58 -0.41 -5.81
CA ALA A 50 8.61 -1.75 -5.24
C ALA A 50 9.86 -1.99 -4.39
N CYS A 51 11.04 -1.58 -4.87
CA CYS A 51 12.30 -1.65 -4.13
C CYS A 51 12.24 -0.85 -2.82
N ALA A 52 11.79 0.40 -2.89
CA ALA A 52 11.69 1.27 -1.72
C ALA A 52 10.73 0.69 -0.67
N ALA A 53 9.55 0.24 -1.08
CA ALA A 53 8.54 -0.30 -0.17
C ALA A 53 8.93 -1.65 0.45
N ALA A 54 9.58 -2.52 -0.32
CA ALA A 54 10.05 -3.83 0.14
C ALA A 54 11.39 -3.79 0.89
N GLY A 55 12.14 -2.67 0.83
CA GLY A 55 13.46 -2.55 1.45
C GLY A 55 14.53 -3.39 0.76
N ILE A 56 14.46 -3.50 -0.58
CA ILE A 56 15.40 -4.28 -1.39
C ILE A 56 16.09 -3.40 -2.43
N THR A 57 17.27 -3.82 -2.87
CA THR A 57 17.98 -3.15 -3.96
C THR A 57 17.38 -3.50 -5.32
N TYR A 58 17.61 -2.64 -6.31
CA TYR A 58 17.22 -2.92 -7.70
C TYR A 58 17.88 -4.20 -8.24
N ARG A 59 19.12 -4.49 -7.84
CA ARG A 59 19.81 -5.73 -8.23
C ARG A 59 19.14 -6.98 -7.67
N GLN A 60 18.68 -6.93 -6.41
CA GLN A 60 17.92 -8.04 -5.82
C GLN A 60 16.61 -8.25 -6.57
N LEU A 61 15.87 -7.18 -6.83
CA LEU A 61 14.62 -7.25 -7.61
C LEU A 61 14.85 -7.84 -9.00
N ASP A 62 15.86 -7.37 -9.74
CA ASP A 62 16.14 -7.87 -11.09
C ASP A 62 16.62 -9.33 -11.07
N TYR A 63 17.48 -9.69 -10.12
CA TYR A 63 17.94 -11.07 -9.96
C TYR A 63 16.78 -12.03 -9.65
N TRP A 64 15.87 -11.65 -8.75
CA TRP A 64 14.71 -12.47 -8.40
C TRP A 64 13.72 -12.61 -9.54
N ALA A 65 13.48 -11.54 -10.31
CA ALA A 65 12.67 -11.62 -11.53
C ALA A 65 13.32 -12.50 -12.59
N ARG A 66 14.62 -12.34 -12.84
CA ARG A 66 15.33 -13.13 -13.87
C ARG A 66 15.48 -14.61 -13.50
N THR A 67 15.48 -14.95 -12.22
CA THR A 67 15.58 -16.33 -11.73
C THR A 67 14.22 -16.96 -11.40
N GLY A 68 13.12 -16.28 -11.75
CA GLY A 68 11.75 -16.76 -11.50
C GLY A 68 11.42 -16.94 -10.02
N LEU A 69 12.16 -16.30 -9.10
CA LEU A 69 11.77 -16.30 -7.69
C LEU A 69 10.51 -15.47 -7.49
N LEU A 70 10.46 -14.29 -8.11
CA LEU A 70 9.28 -13.45 -8.16
C LEU A 70 9.31 -12.57 -9.41
N GLU A 71 8.31 -12.74 -10.26
CA GLU A 71 8.12 -11.95 -11.48
C GLU A 71 7.00 -10.92 -11.29
N PRO A 72 7.03 -9.79 -12.01
CA PRO A 72 5.93 -8.81 -11.99
C PRO A 72 4.63 -9.45 -12.48
N SER A 73 3.56 -9.37 -11.68
CA SER A 73 2.27 -9.96 -12.03
C SER A 73 1.37 -9.06 -12.89
N VAL A 74 1.55 -7.74 -12.80
CA VAL A 74 0.71 -6.76 -13.52
C VAL A 74 1.19 -6.56 -14.96
N ARG A 75 2.49 -6.28 -15.12
CA ARG A 75 3.09 -6.07 -16.43
C ARG A 75 4.53 -6.52 -16.42
N THR A 76 4.87 -7.43 -17.33
CA THR A 76 6.24 -7.89 -17.54
C THR A 76 7.03 -6.87 -18.38
N ALA A 77 8.34 -7.09 -18.55
CA ALA A 77 9.21 -6.21 -19.35
C ALA A 77 9.10 -6.46 -20.87
N TYR A 78 8.01 -7.09 -21.33
CA TYR A 78 7.76 -7.42 -22.73
C TYR A 78 6.46 -6.75 -23.21
N PRO A 79 6.43 -6.11 -24.39
CA PRO A 79 7.53 -5.93 -25.35
C PRO A 79 8.64 -4.98 -24.85
N ALA A 80 9.79 -4.98 -25.52
CA ALA A 80 10.94 -4.15 -25.18
C ALA A 80 10.54 -2.67 -25.07
N GLY A 81 10.84 -2.05 -23.92
CA GLY A 81 10.42 -0.68 -23.57
C GLY A 81 9.24 -0.60 -22.61
N ALA A 82 8.49 -1.69 -22.41
CA ALA A 82 7.46 -1.76 -21.37
C ALA A 82 8.09 -1.76 -19.97
N GLN A 83 7.58 -0.89 -19.10
CA GLN A 83 8.04 -0.84 -17.71
C GLN A 83 7.35 -1.93 -16.89
N ARG A 84 8.14 -2.71 -16.14
CA ARG A 84 7.65 -3.71 -15.19
C ARG A 84 6.73 -3.06 -14.17
N LEU A 85 5.55 -3.63 -13.97
CA LEU A 85 4.63 -3.26 -12.89
C LEU A 85 4.41 -4.45 -11.98
N TYR A 86 4.58 -4.20 -10.69
CA TYR A 86 4.37 -5.15 -9.62
C TYR A 86 3.03 -4.84 -8.94
N SER A 87 2.23 -5.86 -8.65
CA SER A 87 1.03 -5.69 -7.83
C SER A 87 1.37 -5.39 -6.38
N PHE A 88 0.39 -5.00 -5.57
CA PHE A 88 0.57 -4.94 -4.11
C PHE A 88 1.08 -6.26 -3.53
N ARG A 89 0.51 -7.37 -4.02
CA ARG A 89 0.89 -8.73 -3.62
C ARG A 89 2.34 -9.03 -3.93
N ASP A 90 2.81 -8.67 -5.12
CA ASP A 90 4.21 -8.86 -5.49
C ASP A 90 5.14 -8.14 -4.51
N VAL A 91 4.84 -6.89 -4.18
CA VAL A 91 5.65 -6.09 -3.25
C VAL A 91 5.59 -6.68 -1.83
N LEU A 92 4.44 -7.21 -1.40
CA LEU A 92 4.31 -7.92 -0.13
C LEU A 92 5.21 -9.16 -0.08
N VAL A 93 5.16 -10.00 -1.12
CA VAL A 93 5.98 -11.21 -1.19
C VAL A 93 7.46 -10.85 -1.27
N LEU A 94 7.85 -9.82 -2.03
CA LEU A 94 9.23 -9.29 -2.06
C LEU A 94 9.73 -8.92 -0.66
N LYS A 95 8.89 -8.24 0.13
CA LYS A 95 9.21 -7.84 1.51
C LYS A 95 9.35 -9.03 2.44
N ILE A 96 8.50 -10.05 2.30
CA ILE A 96 8.58 -11.29 3.07
C ILE A 96 9.84 -12.08 2.70
N VAL A 97 10.15 -12.22 1.41
CA VAL A 97 11.39 -12.85 0.91
C VAL A 97 12.61 -12.18 1.54
N LYS A 98 12.65 -10.85 1.57
CA LYS A 98 13.74 -10.10 2.22
C LYS A 98 13.86 -10.44 3.70
N ARG A 99 12.75 -10.46 4.46
CA ARG A 99 12.77 -10.80 5.89
C ARG A 99 13.22 -12.23 6.15
N LEU A 100 12.81 -13.19 5.32
CA LEU A 100 13.27 -14.58 5.41
C LEU A 100 14.77 -14.68 5.12
N LEU A 101 15.28 -13.99 4.09
CA LEU A 101 16.71 -13.96 3.80
C LEU A 101 17.52 -13.33 4.93
N ASP A 102 17.03 -12.24 5.53
CA ASP A 102 17.69 -11.57 6.66
C ASP A 102 17.74 -12.45 7.92
N ALA A 103 16.74 -13.31 8.09
CA ALA A 103 16.70 -14.33 9.15
C ALA A 103 17.58 -15.55 8.84
N GLY A 104 18.27 -15.59 7.70
CA GLY A 104 19.17 -16.68 7.33
C GLY A 104 18.48 -17.90 6.71
N VAL A 105 17.21 -17.78 6.30
CA VAL A 105 16.48 -18.88 5.67
C VAL A 105 17.05 -19.18 4.29
N SER A 106 17.21 -20.47 3.97
CA SER A 106 17.76 -20.90 2.68
C SER A 106 16.87 -20.49 1.50
N LEU A 107 17.49 -20.19 0.34
CA LEU A 107 16.76 -19.82 -0.87
C LEU A 107 15.77 -20.91 -1.33
N GLN A 108 16.09 -22.18 -1.08
CA GLN A 108 15.22 -23.31 -1.40
C GLN A 108 13.92 -23.24 -0.59
N ASN A 109 14.01 -23.03 0.72
CA ASN A 109 12.84 -22.91 1.59
C ASN A 109 12.04 -21.65 1.28
N ILE A 110 12.73 -20.56 0.93
CA ILE A 110 12.07 -19.33 0.48
C ILE A 110 11.25 -19.59 -0.77
N ARG A 111 11.74 -20.35 -1.76
CA ARG A 111 10.94 -20.68 -2.95
C ARG A 111 9.65 -21.40 -2.60
N VAL A 112 9.71 -22.37 -1.69
CA VAL A 112 8.51 -23.07 -1.20
C VAL A 112 7.53 -22.10 -0.55
N ALA A 113 8.01 -21.20 0.32
CA ALA A 113 7.18 -20.20 0.98
C ALA A 113 6.56 -19.21 -0.02
N VAL A 114 7.32 -18.76 -1.03
CA VAL A 114 6.84 -17.87 -2.08
C VAL A 114 5.74 -18.53 -2.90
N SER A 115 5.94 -19.77 -3.34
CA SER A 115 4.92 -20.51 -4.09
C SER A 115 3.63 -20.64 -3.27
N HIS A 116 3.74 -20.91 -1.97
CA HIS A 116 2.59 -20.94 -1.08
C HIS A 116 1.86 -19.60 -1.00
N LEU A 117 2.58 -18.51 -0.71
CA LEU A 117 2.02 -17.15 -0.65
C LEU A 117 1.39 -16.73 -1.98
N GLN A 118 1.92 -17.23 -3.10
CA GLN A 118 1.40 -17.00 -4.44
C GLN A 118 0.16 -17.84 -4.80
N SER A 119 -0.12 -18.91 -4.06
CA SER A 119 -1.37 -19.67 -4.18
C SER A 119 -2.46 -19.22 -3.19
N THR A 120 -2.10 -18.60 -2.07
CA THR A 120 -3.06 -18.15 -1.05
C THR A 120 -3.89 -16.94 -1.52
N GLU A 121 -5.18 -16.94 -1.21
CA GLU A 121 -6.07 -15.81 -1.52
C GLU A 121 -5.68 -14.55 -0.74
N LEU A 122 -5.89 -13.38 -1.33
CA LEU A 122 -5.49 -12.10 -0.73
C LEU A 122 -6.15 -11.85 0.64
N GLY A 123 -7.41 -12.26 0.82
CA GLY A 123 -8.14 -12.10 2.07
C GLY A 123 -7.60 -12.95 3.22
N GLU A 124 -6.97 -14.08 2.91
CA GLU A 124 -6.42 -15.01 3.92
C GLU A 124 -5.03 -14.62 4.39
N LEU A 125 -4.25 -13.93 3.55
CA LEU A 125 -2.89 -13.48 3.87
C LEU A 125 -2.81 -12.62 5.13
N ALA A 126 -3.87 -11.85 5.44
CA ALA A 126 -3.91 -10.99 6.62
C ALA A 126 -3.88 -11.77 7.95
N GLY A 127 -4.40 -13.00 7.98
CA GLY A 127 -4.43 -13.87 9.17
C GLY A 127 -3.21 -14.77 9.31
N LEU A 128 -2.35 -14.80 8.30
CA LEU A 128 -1.27 -15.77 8.18
C LEU A 128 -0.04 -15.36 8.99
N THR A 129 0.56 -16.31 9.72
CA THR A 129 1.88 -16.16 10.32
C THR A 129 2.83 -17.22 9.76
N LEU A 130 3.93 -16.78 9.15
CA LEU A 130 4.99 -17.68 8.72
C LEU A 130 5.95 -17.91 9.90
N MET A 131 6.29 -19.17 10.16
CA MET A 131 7.26 -19.56 11.18
C MET A 131 8.40 -20.31 10.52
N CYS A 132 9.64 -20.01 10.88
CA CYS A 132 10.81 -20.68 10.32
C CYS A 132 11.81 -21.08 11.39
N ASP A 133 12.30 -22.31 11.36
CA ASP A 133 13.37 -22.86 12.22
C ASP A 133 14.75 -22.84 11.52
N GLY A 134 14.86 -22.14 10.39
CA GLY A 134 16.04 -22.10 9.51
C GLY A 134 16.07 -23.21 8.45
N ALA A 135 15.43 -24.35 8.71
CA ALA A 135 15.41 -25.51 7.81
C ALA A 135 14.06 -25.70 7.10
N THR A 136 12.96 -25.22 7.67
CA THR A 136 11.60 -25.37 7.17
C THR A 136 10.83 -24.09 7.41
N VAL A 137 9.90 -23.75 6.50
CA VAL A 137 8.93 -22.67 6.70
C VAL A 137 7.56 -23.30 6.90
N TYR A 138 6.91 -22.94 8.01
CA TYR A 138 5.58 -23.38 8.39
C TYR A 138 4.61 -22.23 8.26
N GLU A 139 3.41 -22.54 7.82
CA GLU A 139 2.27 -21.65 7.96
C GLU A 139 1.57 -21.95 9.29
N CYS A 140 1.30 -20.89 10.05
CA CYS A 140 0.50 -20.96 11.26
C CYS A 140 -0.70 -20.03 11.11
N THR A 141 -1.89 -20.60 11.25
CA THR A 141 -3.17 -19.89 11.24
C THR A 141 -3.77 -19.79 12.65
N SER A 142 -3.12 -20.39 13.65
CA SER A 142 -3.52 -20.30 15.05
C SER A 142 -2.33 -20.16 16.01
N PRO A 143 -2.51 -19.50 17.17
CA PRO A 143 -1.47 -19.41 18.19
C PRO A 143 -1.01 -20.77 18.73
N GLN A 144 -1.88 -21.77 18.73
CA GLN A 144 -1.56 -23.10 19.26
C GLN A 144 -0.50 -23.80 18.40
N GLN A 145 -0.58 -23.69 17.08
CA GLN A 145 0.43 -24.22 16.15
C GLN A 145 1.81 -23.59 16.39
N VAL A 146 1.85 -22.29 16.70
CA VAL A 146 3.10 -21.58 17.06
C VAL A 146 3.69 -22.15 18.35
N VAL A 147 2.86 -22.36 19.37
CA VAL A 147 3.28 -22.96 20.64
C VAL A 147 3.79 -24.38 20.44
N ASP A 148 3.14 -25.17 19.58
CA ASP A 148 3.51 -26.55 19.34
C ASP A 148 4.86 -26.67 18.61
N LEU A 149 5.18 -25.74 17.70
CA LEU A 149 6.52 -25.64 17.11
C LEU A 149 7.59 -25.33 18.16
N LEU A 150 7.30 -24.42 19.09
CA LEU A 150 8.23 -24.01 20.15
C LEU A 150 8.49 -25.12 21.19
N LYS A 151 7.51 -25.99 21.47
CA LYS A 151 7.65 -27.09 22.44
C LYS A 151 8.79 -28.06 22.10
N GLY A 152 9.21 -28.11 20.83
CA GLY A 152 10.37 -28.90 20.41
C GLY A 152 11.73 -28.38 20.89
N GLY A 153 11.78 -27.25 21.60
CA GLY A 153 13.03 -26.62 22.08
C GLY A 153 13.81 -25.90 20.98
N GLN A 154 13.18 -25.70 19.82
CA GLN A 154 13.77 -25.08 18.63
C GLN A 154 13.61 -23.56 18.70
N GLY A 155 14.63 -22.82 18.26
CA GLY A 155 14.50 -21.38 18.00
C GLY A 155 13.77 -21.17 16.68
N VAL A 156 12.68 -20.40 16.71
CA VAL A 156 11.89 -20.09 15.51
C VAL A 156 11.79 -18.59 15.29
N PHE A 157 11.85 -18.18 14.04
CA PHE A 157 11.61 -16.82 13.58
C PHE A 157 10.22 -16.72 12.99
N GLY A 158 9.42 -15.77 13.48
CA GLY A 158 8.04 -15.56 13.03
C GLY A 158 7.87 -14.27 12.21
N ILE A 159 7.12 -14.35 11.12
CA ILE A 159 6.66 -13.20 10.33
C ILE A 159 5.13 -13.22 10.30
N ALA A 160 4.51 -12.30 11.04
CA ALA A 160 3.07 -12.04 10.91
C ALA A 160 2.80 -11.32 9.60
N VAL A 161 2.24 -12.01 8.61
CA VAL A 161 2.02 -11.47 7.25
C VAL A 161 1.03 -10.31 7.29
N GLY A 162 -0.01 -10.39 8.11
CA GLY A 162 -0.93 -9.27 8.32
C GLY A 162 -0.28 -7.98 8.81
N ALA A 163 0.74 -8.07 9.67
CA ALA A 163 1.47 -6.89 10.11
C ALA A 163 2.31 -6.28 8.97
N VAL A 164 2.95 -7.13 8.15
CA VAL A 164 3.69 -6.69 6.96
C VAL A 164 2.75 -6.05 5.94
N TRP A 165 1.55 -6.61 5.77
CA TRP A 165 0.50 -6.07 4.91
C TRP A 165 0.14 -4.63 5.31
N GLN A 166 -0.23 -4.43 6.57
CA GLN A 166 -0.64 -3.12 7.08
C GLN A 166 0.50 -2.09 6.95
N GLU A 167 1.73 -2.48 7.29
CA GLU A 167 2.92 -1.65 7.08
C GLU A 167 3.09 -1.26 5.61
N LEU A 168 2.84 -2.20 4.70
CA LEU A 168 2.98 -1.99 3.27
C LEU A 168 1.88 -1.08 2.70
N GLU A 169 0.63 -1.22 3.16
CA GLU A 169 -0.46 -0.31 2.77
C GLU A 169 -0.13 1.14 3.12
N VAL A 170 0.37 1.39 4.34
CA VAL A 170 0.80 2.74 4.74
C VAL A 170 1.96 3.25 3.89
N THR A 171 2.92 2.38 3.58
CA THR A 171 4.11 2.75 2.81
C THR A 171 3.76 3.07 1.36
N LEU A 172 3.06 2.18 0.68
CA LEU A 172 2.67 2.34 -0.72
C LEU A 172 1.65 3.46 -0.91
N GLY A 173 0.79 3.72 0.08
CA GLY A 173 -0.11 4.87 0.06
C GLY A 173 0.59 6.24 0.01
N ARG A 174 1.91 6.30 0.20
CA ARG A 174 2.73 7.52 0.11
C ARG A 174 3.63 7.53 -1.13
N LEU A 175 3.75 6.42 -1.84
CA LEU A 175 4.65 6.25 -2.98
C LEU A 175 3.89 6.34 -4.31
N HIS A 176 4.65 6.46 -5.39
CA HIS A 176 4.10 6.54 -6.75
C HIS A 176 3.51 5.20 -7.20
N ALA A 177 2.27 5.24 -7.69
CA ALA A 177 1.59 4.11 -8.31
C ALA A 177 1.27 4.41 -9.78
N GLU A 178 1.01 3.38 -10.57
CA GLU A 178 0.46 3.49 -11.93
C GLU A 178 -0.89 2.79 -11.96
N ARG A 179 -1.90 3.45 -12.51
CA ARG A 179 -3.18 2.84 -12.83
C ARG A 179 -3.01 1.82 -13.94
N THR A 180 -3.48 0.60 -13.73
CA THR A 180 -3.31 -0.50 -14.67
C THR A 180 -4.22 -0.38 -15.90
N ASP A 181 -5.34 0.34 -15.77
CA ASP A 181 -6.35 0.57 -16.81
C ASP A 181 -6.03 1.78 -17.71
N THR A 182 -5.56 2.88 -17.12
CA THR A 182 -5.32 4.14 -17.84
C THR A 182 -3.83 4.43 -18.10
N GLY A 183 -2.92 3.75 -17.40
CA GLY A 183 -1.48 4.06 -17.40
C GLY A 183 -1.12 5.36 -16.66
N GLU A 184 -2.10 6.00 -16.03
CA GLU A 184 -1.90 7.25 -15.28
C GLU A 184 -0.99 6.99 -14.08
N THR A 185 0.03 7.84 -13.91
CA THR A 185 0.88 7.79 -12.72
C THR A 185 0.25 8.60 -11.60
N LEU A 186 -0.16 7.93 -10.53
CA LEU A 186 -0.61 8.54 -9.30
C LEU A 186 0.61 8.96 -8.48
N LEU A 187 0.75 10.27 -8.27
CA LEU A 187 1.89 10.82 -7.54
C LEU A 187 1.72 10.61 -6.03
N GLY A 188 2.65 9.87 -5.44
CA GLY A 188 2.78 9.77 -3.99
C GLY A 188 3.40 11.04 -3.41
N GLN A 189 3.04 11.38 -2.17
CA GLN A 189 3.73 12.41 -1.41
C GLN A 189 4.92 11.79 -0.67
N ASP A 190 5.97 11.43 -1.41
CA ASP A 190 7.23 10.95 -0.82
C ASP A 190 8.12 12.16 -0.44
N PRO A 191 8.48 12.37 0.84
CA PRO A 191 9.41 13.42 1.25
C PRO A 191 10.79 13.32 0.59
N GLY A 192 11.23 12.11 0.20
CA GLY A 192 12.51 11.89 -0.48
C GLY A 192 12.55 12.38 -1.93
N ASP A 193 11.37 12.57 -2.54
CA ASP A 193 11.20 13.03 -3.92
C ASP A 193 11.45 14.55 -4.07
N GLU A 194 11.57 15.30 -2.97
CA GLU A 194 11.93 16.72 -3.01
C GLU A 194 13.34 16.93 -3.61
N LEU A 195 14.29 16.03 -3.34
CA LEU A 195 15.65 16.06 -3.90
C LEU A 195 15.68 15.70 -5.40
N ALA A 196 14.84 14.77 -5.83
CA ALA A 196 14.71 14.40 -7.26
C ALA A 196 14.01 15.51 -8.06
N ARG A 197 12.99 16.15 -7.50
CA ARG A 197 12.33 17.35 -8.08
C ARG A 197 13.29 18.54 -8.19
N ARG A 198 14.21 18.71 -7.23
CA ARG A 198 15.27 19.73 -7.31
C ARG A 198 16.29 19.45 -8.42
N ARG A 199 16.63 18.18 -8.68
CA ARG A 199 17.49 17.80 -9.82
C ARG A 199 16.86 18.11 -11.17
N ASN A 200 15.56 17.82 -11.33
CA ASN A 200 14.86 18.07 -12.59
C ASN A 200 14.50 19.54 -12.83
N ARG A 201 14.59 20.42 -11.82
CA ARG A 201 14.43 21.88 -11.97
C ARG A 201 15.73 22.64 -12.23
N ALA A 202 16.88 21.98 -12.11
CA ALA A 202 18.19 22.59 -12.31
C ALA A 202 18.79 22.31 -13.70
N VAL A 203 17.94 21.89 -14.66
CA VAL A 203 18.29 21.67 -16.08
C VAL A 203 17.48 22.61 -16.93
#